data_AF-A0A8C7YPX0-F1
#
_entry.id   AF-A0A8C7YPX0-F1
#
_cell.length_a   1.000
_cell.length_b   1.000
_cell.length_c   1.000
_cell.angle_alpha   90.00
_cell.angle_beta   90.00
_cell.angle_gamma   90.00
#
_symmetry.space_group_name_H-M   'P 1'
#
loop_
_entity.id
_entity.type
_entity.pdbx_description
1 polymer ?
#
loop_
_entity_poly.entity_id
_entity_poly.type
_entity_poly.pdbx_seq_one_letter_code
_entity_poly.pdbx_strand_id
1 'polypeptide(L)'
;MDSKPGCVNTSALQCELTHLVVSIYGRYTGRVKAQLGAQSSAWASSDDFLLDKQTSIGPPNVSLYSNGAKLEVSITDPVFVHSTLRDIYYYATYNITYWKKDRMKELKHINGLQQNRVVLHSLDPSTEYCVQVQIIASTAQKPSTPSIVHCARTPSEKEPLWVAVVVALFVLAGVLTLIVFVVRHWRSLSHFLCPKYAIPEHFKEVWIQFFSIFFPPQLFNMKDLSYRSHKRFTGKRLFSHSVSSCSTQVLLVPGDADLSARGGIQ
;
A
#
# COMPACT_ATOMS: atom_id res chain seq x y z
N MET A 1 29.83 14.85 -54.89
CA MET A 1 29.72 14.48 -53.46
C MET A 1 31.07 14.77 -52.83
N ASP A 2 31.15 15.83 -52.05
CA ASP A 2 32.41 16.22 -51.40
C ASP A 2 32.69 15.27 -50.23
N SER A 3 33.78 14.51 -50.34
CA SER A 3 34.24 13.62 -49.29
C SER A 3 34.80 14.46 -48.14
N LYS A 4 34.25 14.29 -46.93
CA LYS A 4 34.75 14.96 -45.72
C LYS A 4 35.82 14.07 -45.04
N PRO A 5 36.99 14.62 -44.66
CA PRO A 5 37.99 13.84 -43.96
C PRO A 5 37.52 13.51 -42.54
N GLY A 6 37.67 12.23 -42.15
CA GLY A 6 37.46 11.75 -40.78
C GLY A 6 38.78 11.68 -40.01
N CYS A 7 39.19 10.47 -39.61
CA CYS A 7 40.49 10.26 -38.98
C CYS A 7 41.63 10.28 -40.00
N VAL A 8 42.73 10.95 -39.66
CA VAL A 8 43.93 11.08 -40.50
C VAL A 8 45.15 10.60 -39.72
N ASN A 9 46.01 9.80 -40.34
CA ASN A 9 47.25 9.28 -39.77
C ASN A 9 47.07 8.60 -38.39
N THR A 10 46.00 7.83 -38.23
CA THR A 10 45.77 7.04 -37.02
C THR A 10 46.32 5.63 -37.18
N SER A 11 46.93 5.09 -36.12
CA SER A 11 47.28 3.67 -36.02
C SER A 11 46.11 2.82 -35.51
N ALA A 12 45.03 3.44 -35.02
CA ALA A 12 43.87 2.73 -34.51
C ALA A 12 43.07 2.08 -35.64
N LEU A 13 42.55 0.88 -35.38
CA LEU A 13 41.66 0.14 -36.31
C LEU A 13 40.19 0.59 -36.21
N GLN A 14 39.94 1.72 -35.56
CA GLN A 14 38.61 2.30 -35.37
C GLN A 14 38.68 3.82 -35.53
N CYS A 15 37.60 4.40 -36.06
CA CYS A 15 37.47 5.83 -36.27
C CYS A 15 36.04 6.26 -35.97
N GLU A 16 35.89 7.27 -35.12
CA GLU A 16 34.58 7.86 -34.83
C GLU A 16 34.25 8.92 -35.89
N LEU A 17 33.15 8.70 -36.62
CA LEU A 17 32.68 9.58 -37.69
C LEU A 17 31.40 10.35 -37.31
N THR A 18 31.01 10.32 -36.02
CA THR A 18 29.76 10.91 -35.52
C THR A 18 29.62 12.38 -35.94
N HIS A 19 30.69 13.17 -35.88
CA HIS A 19 30.69 14.59 -36.24
C HIS A 19 30.50 14.86 -37.75
N LEU A 20 30.67 13.87 -38.61
CA LEU A 20 30.52 14.04 -40.06
C LEU A 20 29.08 13.82 -40.55
N VAL A 21 28.17 13.40 -39.66
CA VAL A 21 26.77 13.18 -39.99
C VAL A 21 26.10 14.53 -40.24
N VAL A 22 25.59 14.72 -41.46
CA VAL A 22 24.89 15.95 -41.87
C VAL A 22 23.37 15.76 -41.84
N SER A 23 22.89 14.56 -42.17
CA SER A 23 21.47 14.21 -42.21
C SER A 23 21.20 12.81 -41.66
N ILE A 24 20.17 12.68 -40.83
CA ILE A 24 19.75 11.40 -40.23
C ILE A 24 19.15 10.42 -41.26
N TYR A 25 18.57 10.94 -42.34
CA TYR A 25 18.01 10.16 -43.45
C TYR A 25 19.00 10.02 -44.62
N GLY A 26 20.28 10.35 -44.38
CA GLY A 26 21.34 10.29 -45.36
C GLY A 26 21.85 8.88 -45.61
N ARG A 27 22.39 8.69 -46.81
CA ARG A 27 23.16 7.51 -47.20
C ARG A 27 24.64 7.84 -47.12
N TYR A 28 25.39 7.02 -46.37
CA TYR A 28 26.81 7.24 -46.11
C TYR A 28 27.64 6.08 -46.64
N THR A 29 28.81 6.41 -47.18
CA THR A 29 29.80 5.42 -47.63
C THR A 29 31.15 5.84 -47.08
N GLY A 30 31.78 4.98 -46.28
CA GLY A 30 33.11 5.21 -45.73
C GLY A 30 34.20 4.72 -46.67
N ARG A 31 35.36 5.38 -46.67
CA ARG A 31 36.56 4.88 -47.36
C ARG A 31 37.78 4.99 -46.46
N VAL A 32 38.65 3.99 -46.53
CA VAL A 32 39.89 3.94 -45.75
C VAL A 32 41.06 3.55 -46.66
N LYS A 33 42.25 4.04 -46.32
CA LYS A 33 43.52 3.60 -46.92
C LYS A 33 44.58 3.50 -45.84
N ALA A 34 45.52 2.59 -46.01
CA ALA A 34 46.69 2.49 -45.15
C ALA A 34 47.86 3.27 -45.75
N GLN A 35 48.74 3.79 -44.89
CA GLN A 35 49.95 4.49 -45.32
C GLN A 35 51.16 3.97 -44.53
N LEU A 36 52.23 3.65 -45.26
CA LEU A 36 53.52 3.25 -44.70
C LEU A 36 54.60 4.17 -45.27
N GLY A 37 55.03 5.14 -44.47
CA GLY A 37 55.95 6.19 -44.91
C GLY A 37 55.34 7.01 -46.06
N ALA A 38 56.01 6.99 -47.23
CA ALA A 38 55.55 7.66 -48.44
C ALA A 38 54.62 6.80 -49.32
N GLN A 39 54.47 5.51 -49.03
CA GLN A 39 53.61 4.61 -49.80
C GLN A 39 52.20 4.54 -49.19
N SER A 40 51.17 4.50 -50.03
CA SER A 40 49.77 4.34 -49.61
C SER A 40 49.08 3.20 -50.36
N SER A 41 48.21 2.46 -49.67
CA SER A 41 47.37 1.44 -50.28
C SER A 41 46.30 2.05 -51.19
N ALA A 42 45.65 1.20 -52.00
CA ALA A 42 44.39 1.54 -52.62
C ALA A 42 43.32 1.86 -51.55
N TRP A 43 42.32 2.66 -51.93
CA TRP A 43 41.15 2.94 -51.09
C TRP A 43 40.24 1.72 -51.03
N ALA A 44 39.93 1.26 -49.82
CA ALA A 44 38.84 0.34 -49.56
C ALA A 44 37.58 1.14 -49.21
N SER A 45 36.44 0.78 -49.81
CA SER A 45 35.15 1.44 -49.54
C SER A 45 34.22 0.48 -48.81
N SER A 46 33.38 1.01 -47.92
CA SER A 46 32.28 0.25 -47.32
C SER A 46 31.11 0.15 -48.29
N ASP A 47 30.16 -0.72 -47.96
CA ASP A 47 28.82 -0.65 -48.52
C ASP A 47 28.10 0.64 -48.07
N ASP A 48 27.01 0.94 -48.74
CA ASP A 48 26.11 2.01 -48.36
C ASP A 48 25.47 1.74 -47.00
N PHE A 49 25.53 2.74 -46.13
CA PHE A 49 24.94 2.72 -44.81
C PHE A 49 23.82 3.76 -44.70
N LEU A 50 22.61 3.29 -44.44
CA LEU A 50 21.44 4.11 -44.14
C LEU A 50 21.32 4.30 -42.63
N LEU A 51 21.57 5.53 -42.18
CA LEU A 51 21.69 5.83 -40.75
C LEU A 51 20.37 5.61 -39.99
N ASP A 52 19.22 5.94 -40.57
CA ASP A 52 17.89 5.73 -39.98
C ASP A 52 17.47 4.25 -39.90
N LYS A 53 17.98 3.40 -40.80
CA LYS A 53 17.54 2.00 -40.90
C LYS A 53 18.49 1.00 -40.26
N GLN A 54 19.80 1.21 -40.41
CA GLN A 54 20.82 0.23 -40.05
C GLN A 54 21.52 0.52 -38.72
N THR A 55 21.20 1.66 -38.09
CA THR A 55 21.64 1.99 -36.73
C THR A 55 21.03 1.05 -35.70
N SER A 56 21.85 0.66 -34.72
CA SER A 56 21.38 -0.08 -33.56
C SER A 56 20.89 0.88 -32.48
N ILE A 57 19.63 0.77 -32.10
CA ILE A 57 19.02 1.58 -31.04
C ILE A 57 19.39 0.98 -29.68
N GLY A 58 19.97 1.81 -28.81
CA GLY A 58 20.32 1.43 -27.45
C GLY A 58 19.10 1.22 -26.54
N PRO A 59 19.30 0.66 -25.33
CA PRO A 59 18.21 0.41 -24.40
C PRO A 59 17.61 1.71 -23.85
N PRO A 60 16.29 1.73 -23.55
CA PRO A 60 15.67 2.83 -22.81
C PRO A 60 16.07 2.76 -21.33
N ASN A 61 16.04 3.91 -20.66
CA ASN A 61 16.23 3.95 -19.21
C ASN A 61 14.89 3.69 -18.51
N VAL A 62 14.88 2.83 -17.49
CA VAL A 62 13.65 2.38 -16.82
C VAL A 62 13.75 2.62 -15.32
N SER A 63 12.66 3.13 -14.76
CA SER A 63 12.50 3.37 -13.32
C SER A 63 11.19 2.73 -12.85
N LEU A 64 11.25 2.09 -11.68
CA LEU A 64 10.12 1.37 -11.10
C LEU A 64 9.70 2.07 -9.81
N TYR A 65 8.39 2.30 -9.66
CA TYR A 65 7.81 2.88 -8.45
C TYR A 65 6.66 2.00 -7.96
N SER A 66 6.78 1.48 -6.73
CA SER A 66 5.74 0.65 -6.13
C SER A 66 4.78 1.48 -5.27
N ASN A 67 3.48 1.31 -5.49
CA ASN A 67 2.43 2.00 -4.75
C ASN A 67 1.28 1.03 -4.44
N GLY A 68 1.25 0.49 -3.21
CA GLY A 68 0.32 -0.57 -2.83
C GLY A 68 0.48 -1.82 -3.71
N ALA A 69 -0.62 -2.41 -4.16
CA ALA A 69 -0.61 -3.55 -5.09
C ALA A 69 -0.38 -3.16 -6.57
N LYS A 70 0.24 -2.00 -6.83
CA LYS A 70 0.53 -1.48 -8.17
C LYS A 70 2.02 -1.21 -8.34
N LEU A 71 2.53 -1.46 -9.54
CA LEU A 71 3.90 -1.11 -9.92
C LEU A 71 3.85 -0.19 -11.14
N GLU A 72 4.27 1.05 -10.97
CA GLU A 72 4.43 2.02 -12.04
C GLU A 72 5.80 1.86 -12.69
N VAL A 73 5.81 1.73 -14.01
CA VAL A 73 7.01 1.65 -14.84
C VAL A 73 7.11 2.96 -15.61
N SER A 74 8.16 3.73 -15.33
CA SER A 74 8.47 4.98 -16.02
C SER A 74 9.71 4.78 -16.90
N ILE A 75 9.53 5.03 -18.19
CA ILE A 75 10.46 4.77 -19.28
C ILE A 75 10.97 6.13 -19.80
N THR A 76 12.28 6.24 -20.03
CA THR A 76 12.90 7.42 -20.63
C THR A 76 13.59 6.99 -21.91
N ASP A 77 13.36 7.77 -22.97
CA ASP A 77 13.97 7.53 -24.28
C ASP A 77 15.51 7.57 -24.21
N PRO A 78 16.20 6.75 -25.02
CA PRO A 78 17.64 6.83 -25.14
C PRO A 78 18.05 8.18 -25.76
N VAL A 79 19.22 8.66 -25.35
CA VAL A 79 19.79 9.90 -25.86
C VAL A 79 20.52 9.59 -27.17
N PHE A 80 20.19 10.31 -28.25
CA PHE A 80 21.00 10.29 -29.47
C PHE A 80 21.81 11.58 -29.60
N VAL A 81 22.92 11.50 -30.33
CA VAL A 81 23.87 12.61 -30.48
C VAL A 81 23.29 13.75 -31.32
N HIS A 82 22.52 13.42 -32.35
CA HIS A 82 22.09 14.38 -33.38
C HIS A 82 20.58 14.68 -33.37
N SER A 83 19.76 13.93 -32.63
CA SER A 83 18.29 14.04 -32.65
C SER A 83 17.67 13.36 -31.42
N THR A 84 16.35 13.34 -31.30
CA THR A 84 15.66 12.46 -30.34
C THR A 84 15.14 11.20 -31.01
N LEU A 85 14.79 10.19 -30.21
CA LEU A 85 14.21 8.96 -30.72
C LEU A 85 12.90 9.20 -31.47
N ARG A 86 12.09 10.15 -31.00
CA ARG A 86 10.78 10.47 -31.57
C ARG A 86 10.86 11.27 -32.86
N ASP A 87 11.96 11.99 -33.09
CA ASP A 87 12.18 12.71 -34.36
C ASP A 87 12.50 11.76 -35.52
N ILE A 88 13.23 10.68 -35.23
CA ILE A 88 13.61 9.66 -36.23
C ILE A 88 12.51 8.59 -36.35
N TYR A 89 11.97 8.16 -35.22
CA TYR A 89 11.02 7.05 -35.09
C TYR A 89 9.74 7.54 -34.43
N TYR A 90 8.96 8.34 -35.15
CA TYR A 90 7.72 8.95 -34.64
C TYR A 90 6.76 7.94 -34.01
N TYR A 91 6.56 6.79 -34.67
CA TYR A 91 5.68 5.71 -34.21
C TYR A 91 6.39 4.64 -33.36
N ALA A 92 7.54 4.96 -32.74
CA ALA A 92 8.18 4.01 -31.85
C ALA A 92 7.25 3.60 -30.69
N THR A 93 7.30 2.33 -30.32
CA THR A 93 6.52 1.78 -29.21
C THR A 93 7.44 0.99 -28.28
N TYR A 94 6.98 0.72 -27.07
CA TYR A 94 7.67 -0.12 -26.11
C TYR A 94 6.96 -1.46 -25.95
N ASN A 95 7.75 -2.53 -25.95
CA ASN A 95 7.35 -3.83 -25.46
C ASN A 95 7.92 -4.03 -24.07
N ILE A 96 7.05 -4.31 -23.11
CA ILE A 96 7.39 -4.50 -21.71
C ILE A 96 7.14 -5.96 -21.37
N THR A 97 8.18 -6.62 -20.89
CA THR A 97 8.12 -7.98 -20.39
C THR A 97 8.34 -7.94 -18.89
N TYR A 98 7.45 -8.56 -18.12
CA TYR A 98 7.57 -8.61 -16.67
C TYR A 98 7.22 -9.98 -16.11
N TRP A 99 7.85 -10.36 -15.01
CA TRP A 99 7.71 -11.65 -14.37
C TRP A 99 7.97 -11.56 -12.87
N LYS A 100 7.50 -12.55 -12.12
CA LYS A 100 7.91 -12.72 -10.71
C LYS A 100 9.33 -13.25 -10.68
N LYS A 101 10.18 -12.72 -9.82
CA LYS A 101 11.58 -13.16 -9.70
C LYS A 101 11.70 -14.68 -9.49
N ASP A 102 10.80 -15.26 -8.69
CA ASP A 102 10.79 -16.70 -8.38
C ASP A 102 10.16 -17.56 -9.48
N ARG A 103 9.47 -16.94 -10.46
CA ARG A 103 8.75 -17.63 -11.54
C ARG A 103 9.06 -17.02 -12.89
N MET A 104 10.32 -17.12 -13.31
CA MET A 104 10.77 -16.64 -14.62
C MET A 104 10.01 -17.25 -15.80
N LYS A 105 9.37 -18.42 -15.63
CA LYS A 105 8.55 -19.07 -16.68
C LYS A 105 7.18 -18.40 -16.90
N GLU A 106 6.68 -17.59 -15.96
CA GLU A 106 5.40 -16.89 -16.05
C GLU A 106 5.62 -15.45 -16.58
N LEU A 107 6.12 -15.33 -17.81
CA LEU A 107 6.33 -14.03 -18.44
C LEU A 107 4.99 -13.42 -18.88
N LYS A 108 4.82 -12.13 -18.58
CA LYS A 108 3.71 -11.32 -19.05
C LYS A 108 4.25 -10.23 -19.96
N HIS A 109 3.55 -9.97 -21.05
CA HIS A 109 3.96 -9.02 -22.08
C HIS A 109 2.91 -7.92 -22.26
N ILE A 110 3.37 -6.69 -22.41
CA ILE A 110 2.58 -5.53 -22.84
C ILE A 110 3.27 -4.99 -24.08
N ASN A 111 2.59 -5.06 -25.22
CA ASN A 111 3.16 -4.67 -26.50
C ASN A 111 2.55 -3.36 -27.00
N GLY A 112 3.31 -2.60 -27.78
CA GLY A 112 2.78 -1.44 -28.49
C GLY A 112 2.49 -0.22 -27.61
N LEU A 113 3.16 -0.08 -26.45
CA LEU A 113 2.97 1.06 -25.58
C LEU A 113 3.63 2.31 -26.19
N GLN A 114 2.85 3.35 -26.47
CA GLN A 114 3.39 4.62 -26.97
C GLN A 114 3.80 5.58 -25.83
N GLN A 115 3.16 5.45 -24.67
CA GLN A 115 3.39 6.31 -23.52
C GLN A 115 4.67 5.92 -22.76
N ASN A 116 5.32 6.91 -22.16
CA ASN A 116 6.53 6.72 -21.37
C ASN A 116 6.24 6.20 -19.95
N ARG A 117 4.96 6.00 -19.59
CA ARG A 117 4.57 5.49 -18.27
C ARG A 117 3.46 4.47 -18.42
N VAL A 118 3.52 3.41 -17.62
CA VAL A 118 2.45 2.41 -17.51
C VAL A 118 2.34 1.93 -16.08
N VAL A 119 1.12 1.63 -15.65
CA VAL A 119 0.86 1.04 -14.33
C VAL A 119 0.50 -0.42 -14.52
N LEU A 120 1.26 -1.30 -13.90
CA LEU A 120 0.96 -2.71 -13.80
C LEU A 120 -0.05 -2.91 -12.67
N HIS A 121 -1.23 -3.42 -13.04
CA HIS A 121 -2.32 -3.70 -12.12
C HIS A 121 -2.33 -5.17 -11.69
N SER A 122 -3.01 -5.45 -10.57
CA SER A 122 -3.27 -6.81 -10.07
C SER A 122 -1.99 -7.62 -9.84
N LEU A 123 -1.02 -7.00 -9.18
CA LEU A 123 0.20 -7.67 -8.73
C LEU A 123 0.00 -8.23 -7.33
N ASP A 124 0.64 -9.37 -7.06
CA ASP A 124 0.57 -10.01 -5.76
C ASP A 124 1.30 -9.15 -4.70
N PRO A 125 0.76 -9.02 -3.49
CA PRO A 125 1.41 -8.27 -2.42
C PRO A 125 2.72 -8.92 -1.99
N SER A 126 3.63 -8.11 -1.43
CA SER A 126 4.92 -8.57 -0.88
C SER A 126 5.81 -9.37 -1.86
N THR A 127 5.58 -9.25 -3.17
CA THR A 127 6.22 -10.04 -4.22
C THR A 127 7.19 -9.19 -5.04
N GLU A 128 8.35 -9.75 -5.38
CA GLU A 128 9.35 -9.07 -6.21
C GLU A 128 9.10 -9.34 -7.68
N TYR A 129 8.84 -8.28 -8.44
CA TYR A 129 8.63 -8.32 -9.88
C TYR A 129 9.81 -7.70 -10.60
N CYS A 130 10.24 -8.36 -11.67
CA CYS A 130 11.28 -7.88 -12.57
C CYS A 130 10.66 -7.47 -13.90
N VAL A 131 11.17 -6.38 -14.48
CA VAL A 131 10.67 -5.74 -15.68
C VAL A 131 11.83 -5.51 -16.65
N GLN A 132 11.59 -5.79 -17.92
CA GLN A 132 12.49 -5.53 -19.03
C GLN A 132 11.71 -4.84 -20.16
N VAL A 133 12.29 -3.79 -20.73
CA VAL A 133 11.65 -2.95 -21.74
C VAL A 133 12.48 -2.96 -23.02
N GLN A 134 11.82 -3.08 -24.17
CA GLN A 134 12.45 -3.04 -25.49
C GLN A 134 11.70 -2.05 -26.38
N ILE A 135 12.44 -1.28 -27.18
CA ILE A 135 11.89 -0.31 -28.12
C ILE A 135 11.64 -1.00 -29.46
N ILE A 136 10.45 -0.80 -30.01
CA ILE A 136 10.03 -1.28 -31.33
C ILE A 136 9.87 -0.07 -32.24
N ALA A 137 10.75 0.02 -33.24
CA ALA A 137 10.71 1.04 -34.28
C ALA A 137 10.48 0.35 -35.62
N SER A 138 9.31 0.57 -36.25
CA SER A 138 8.91 -0.13 -37.47
C SER A 138 9.77 0.17 -38.69
N THR A 139 10.42 1.33 -38.74
CA THR A 139 11.32 1.73 -39.83
C THR A 139 12.75 1.27 -39.65
N ALA A 140 13.14 0.83 -38.45
CA ALA A 140 14.47 0.27 -38.18
C ALA A 140 14.55 -1.18 -38.67
N GLN A 141 15.66 -1.55 -39.30
CA GLN A 141 15.90 -2.93 -39.74
C GLN A 141 16.35 -3.84 -38.60
N LYS A 142 16.98 -3.26 -37.58
CA LYS A 142 17.47 -3.98 -36.42
C LYS A 142 16.60 -3.70 -35.20
N PRO A 143 16.28 -4.71 -34.38
CA PRO A 143 15.60 -4.48 -33.12
C PRO A 143 16.49 -3.68 -32.16
N SER A 144 15.88 -2.91 -31.27
CA SER A 144 16.64 -2.25 -30.20
C SER A 144 17.19 -3.25 -29.20
N THR A 145 18.26 -2.86 -28.53
CA THR A 145 18.78 -3.62 -27.39
C THR A 145 17.79 -3.51 -26.23
N PRO A 146 17.38 -4.62 -25.60
CA PRO A 146 16.49 -4.58 -24.46
C PRO A 146 17.18 -3.93 -23.25
N SER A 147 16.39 -3.29 -22.39
CA SER A 147 16.87 -2.70 -21.15
C SER A 147 17.48 -3.77 -20.24
N ILE A 148 18.32 -3.31 -19.31
CA ILE A 148 18.66 -4.13 -18.15
C ILE A 148 17.38 -4.48 -17.39
N VAL A 149 17.43 -5.58 -16.65
CA VAL A 149 16.30 -6.02 -15.84
C VAL A 149 16.24 -5.18 -14.57
N HIS A 150 15.12 -4.50 -14.35
CA HIS A 150 14.85 -3.76 -13.12
C HIS A 150 13.88 -4.55 -12.27
N CYS A 151 14.17 -4.73 -10.98
CA CYS A 151 13.29 -5.45 -10.06
C CYS A 151 12.84 -4.53 -8.92
N ALA A 152 11.58 -4.68 -8.52
CA ALA A 152 10.99 -3.94 -7.41
C ALA A 152 10.03 -4.84 -6.64
N ARG A 153 9.97 -4.65 -5.32
CA ARG A 153 9.05 -5.37 -4.45
C ARG A 153 7.76 -4.59 -4.28
N THR A 154 6.62 -5.25 -4.44
CA THR A 154 5.33 -4.70 -4.05
C THR A 154 5.25 -4.65 -2.52
N PRO A 155 4.77 -3.56 -1.92
CA PRO A 155 4.52 -3.51 -0.49
C PRO A 155 3.49 -4.59 -0.09
N SER A 156 3.57 -5.01 1.18
CA SER A 156 2.56 -5.89 1.76
C SER A 156 1.19 -5.21 1.69
N GLU A 157 0.16 -5.96 1.29
CA GLU A 157 -1.22 -5.52 1.44
C GLU A 157 -1.48 -5.31 2.92
N LYS A 158 -1.66 -4.04 3.31
CA LYS A 158 -2.23 -3.74 4.62
C LYS A 158 -3.69 -4.16 4.54
N GLU A 159 -4.12 -5.07 5.41
CA GLU A 159 -5.55 -5.34 5.58
C GLU A 159 -6.26 -4.00 5.74
N PRO A 160 -7.32 -3.78 4.97
CA PRO A 160 -7.87 -2.45 4.92
C PRO A 160 -8.57 -2.17 6.26
N LEU A 161 -8.29 -1.00 6.85
CA LEU A 161 -8.69 -0.64 8.21
C LEU A 161 -10.20 -0.86 8.49
N TRP A 162 -11.04 -0.78 7.45
CA TRP A 162 -12.48 -1.03 7.55
C TRP A 162 -12.82 -2.47 7.95
N VAL A 163 -12.00 -3.47 7.60
CA VAL A 163 -12.22 -4.86 8.03
C VAL A 163 -12.12 -4.96 9.56
N ALA A 164 -11.10 -4.32 10.15
CA ALA A 164 -10.96 -4.27 11.61
C ALA A 164 -12.15 -3.54 12.28
N VAL A 165 -12.64 -2.45 11.68
CA VAL A 165 -13.81 -1.71 12.18
C VAL A 165 -15.08 -2.55 12.13
N VAL A 166 -15.31 -3.27 11.04
CA VAL A 166 -16.48 -4.15 10.86
C VAL A 166 -16.43 -5.30 11.86
N VAL A 167 -15.28 -5.94 12.05
CA VAL A 167 -15.11 -7.01 13.04
C VAL A 167 -15.38 -6.49 14.45
N ALA A 168 -14.84 -5.32 14.81
CA ALA A 168 -15.08 -4.70 16.12
C ALA A 168 -16.58 -4.41 16.36
N LEU A 169 -17.31 -3.97 15.33
CA LEU A 169 -18.75 -3.73 15.41
C LEU A 169 -19.54 -5.02 15.69
N PHE A 170 -19.21 -6.11 14.97
CA PHE A 170 -19.84 -7.41 15.19
C PHE A 170 -19.57 -7.96 16.59
N VAL A 171 -18.34 -7.83 17.09
CA VAL A 171 -17.98 -8.23 18.45
C VAL A 171 -18.79 -7.43 19.48
N LEU A 172 -18.88 -6.11 19.32
CA LEU A 172 -19.66 -5.25 20.23
C LEU A 172 -21.15 -5.62 20.24
N ALA A 173 -21.75 -5.85 19.06
CA ALA A 173 -23.13 -6.28 18.95
C ALA A 173 -23.36 -7.65 19.61
N GLY A 174 -22.45 -8.60 19.40
CA GLY A 174 -22.50 -9.93 20.04
C GLY A 174 -22.40 -9.86 21.56
N VAL A 175 -21.57 -8.98 22.11
CA VAL A 175 -21.48 -8.77 23.56
C VAL A 175 -22.78 -8.18 24.11
N LEU A 176 -23.37 -7.18 23.43
CA LEU A 176 -24.63 -6.57 23.84
C LEU A 176 -25.80 -7.57 23.82
N THR A 177 -25.89 -8.42 22.79
CA THR A 177 -26.93 -9.45 22.71
C THR A 177 -26.78 -10.50 23.81
N LEU A 178 -25.54 -10.90 24.12
CA LEU A 178 -25.24 -11.86 25.19
C LEU A 178 -25.61 -11.28 26.57
N ILE A 179 -25.30 -10.00 26.83
CA ILE A 179 -25.72 -9.31 28.06
C ILE A 179 -27.24 -9.30 28.18
N VAL A 180 -27.96 -8.93 27.13
CA VAL A 180 -29.43 -8.91 27.14
C VAL A 180 -30.01 -10.31 27.38
N PHE A 181 -29.43 -11.33 26.75
CA PHE A 181 -29.85 -12.73 26.92
C PHE A 181 -29.64 -13.19 28.35
N VAL A 182 -28.46 -12.93 28.93
CA VAL A 182 -28.15 -13.26 30.33
C VAL A 182 -29.11 -12.53 31.27
N VAL A 183 -29.36 -11.23 31.08
CA VAL A 183 -30.32 -10.47 31.93
C VAL A 183 -31.74 -11.02 31.81
N ARG A 184 -32.21 -11.36 30.60
CA ARG A 184 -33.53 -11.97 30.39
C ARG A 184 -33.61 -13.35 31.04
N HIS A 185 -32.59 -14.17 30.87
CA HIS A 185 -32.54 -15.50 31.46
C HIS A 185 -32.48 -15.41 32.97
N TRP A 186 -31.69 -14.50 33.55
CA TRP A 186 -31.63 -14.29 34.99
C TRP A 186 -32.95 -13.78 35.55
N ARG A 187 -33.64 -12.86 34.84
CA ARG A 187 -35.00 -12.43 35.21
C ARG A 187 -36.01 -13.58 35.15
N SER A 188 -35.98 -14.38 34.09
CA SER A 188 -36.83 -15.57 33.94
C SER A 188 -36.56 -16.58 35.06
N LEU A 189 -35.29 -16.89 35.32
CA LEU A 189 -34.87 -17.79 36.39
C LEU A 189 -35.23 -17.23 37.78
N SER A 190 -35.16 -15.91 37.97
CA SER A 190 -35.59 -15.27 39.22
C SER A 190 -37.10 -15.32 39.44
N HIS A 191 -37.91 -15.37 38.37
CA HIS A 191 -39.35 -15.64 38.47
C HIS A 191 -39.63 -17.08 38.89
N PHE A 192 -38.79 -18.05 38.51
CA PHE A 192 -38.91 -19.46 38.93
C PHE A 192 -38.27 -19.74 40.30
N LEU A 193 -37.24 -18.99 40.70
CA LEU A 193 -36.51 -19.16 41.96
C LEU A 193 -37.10 -18.36 43.14
N CYS A 194 -38.28 -17.77 42.98
CA CYS A 194 -39.07 -17.23 44.08
C CYS A 194 -40.37 -18.02 44.33
N PRO A 195 -40.32 -19.30 44.77
CA PRO A 195 -41.31 -19.72 45.74
C PRO A 195 -41.00 -18.98 47.05
N LYS A 196 -42.03 -18.46 47.73
CA LYS A 196 -41.89 -17.98 49.10
C LYS A 196 -41.41 -19.15 49.98
N TYR A 197 -40.11 -19.23 50.23
CA TYR A 197 -39.55 -20.20 51.17
C TYR A 197 -38.73 -19.46 52.22
N ALA A 198 -39.15 -19.57 53.47
CA ALA A 198 -38.39 -19.10 54.62
C ALA A 198 -37.07 -19.88 54.65
N ILE A 199 -35.96 -19.16 54.52
CA ILE A 199 -34.60 -19.72 54.55
C ILE A 199 -34.34 -20.22 55.97
N PRO A 200 -34.10 -21.52 56.20
CA PRO A 200 -33.69 -22.01 57.51
C PRO A 200 -32.24 -21.57 57.74
N GLU A 201 -31.98 -20.95 58.91
CA GLU A 201 -30.73 -20.30 59.34
C GLU A 201 -29.40 -21.09 59.12
N HIS A 202 -29.44 -22.39 58.81
CA HIS A 202 -28.23 -23.22 58.70
C HIS A 202 -27.40 -23.08 57.41
N PHE A 203 -27.88 -22.40 56.37
CA PHE A 203 -27.14 -22.30 55.10
C PHE A 203 -26.18 -21.09 54.99
N LYS A 204 -26.10 -20.24 56.02
CA LYS A 204 -25.18 -19.08 56.01
C LYS A 204 -23.71 -19.42 56.22
N GLU A 205 -23.38 -20.59 56.77
CA GLU A 205 -21.98 -20.91 57.11
C GLU A 205 -21.19 -21.61 55.99
N VAL A 206 -21.87 -22.25 55.02
CA VAL A 206 -21.20 -23.02 53.96
C VAL A 206 -20.52 -22.11 52.92
N TRP A 207 -21.05 -20.91 52.68
CA TRP A 207 -20.48 -19.96 51.71
C TRP A 207 -19.23 -19.25 52.24
N ILE A 208 -19.09 -19.09 53.56
CA ILE A 208 -17.94 -18.42 54.17
C ILE A 208 -16.73 -19.36 54.22
N GLN A 209 -16.95 -20.66 54.41
CA GLN A 209 -15.85 -21.64 54.39
C GLN A 209 -15.25 -21.88 52.99
N PHE A 210 -16.06 -21.80 51.93
CA PHE A 210 -15.56 -21.98 50.55
C PHE A 210 -14.68 -20.80 50.08
N PHE A 211 -15.00 -19.56 50.48
CA PHE A 211 -14.21 -18.38 50.11
C PHE A 211 -12.83 -18.32 50.80
N SER A 212 -12.67 -18.94 51.98
CA SER A 212 -11.37 -19.06 52.66
C SER A 212 -10.42 -20.09 52.06
N ILE A 213 -10.89 -21.01 51.20
CA ILE A 213 -10.04 -22.05 50.58
C ILE A 213 -9.42 -21.58 49.24
N PHE A 214 -10.07 -20.67 48.50
CA PHE A 214 -9.62 -20.30 47.14
C PHE A 214 -8.82 -18.98 47.04
N PHE A 215 -8.82 -18.13 48.06
CA PHE A 215 -8.03 -16.88 48.08
C PHE A 215 -7.39 -16.62 49.45
N PRO A 216 -6.12 -17.01 49.67
CA PRO A 216 -5.35 -16.48 50.79
C PRO A 216 -5.01 -14.99 50.53
N PRO A 217 -5.13 -14.09 51.53
CA PRO A 217 -4.86 -12.68 51.35
C PRO A 217 -3.37 -12.43 51.56
N GLN A 218 -2.60 -12.23 50.48
CA GLN A 218 -1.35 -11.48 50.58
C GLN A 218 -1.17 -10.56 49.37
N LEU A 219 -0.90 -9.29 49.71
CA LEU A 219 -0.57 -8.12 48.88
C LEU A 219 -1.70 -7.45 48.09
N PHE A 220 -2.29 -6.41 48.68
CA PHE A 220 -2.01 -5.03 48.25
C PHE A 220 -2.51 -4.06 49.34
N ASN A 221 -1.55 -3.44 50.04
CA ASN A 221 -1.78 -2.37 51.00
C ASN A 221 -1.68 -1.06 50.22
N MET A 222 -2.69 -0.18 50.29
CA MET A 222 -2.58 1.20 49.83
C MET A 222 -3.05 2.13 50.95
N LYS A 223 -2.11 2.48 51.83
CA LYS A 223 -2.04 3.79 52.47
C LYS A 223 -0.85 4.52 51.88
N ASP A 224 -1.03 5.82 51.70
CA ASP A 224 -0.05 6.83 51.29
C ASP A 224 0.34 6.90 49.82
N LEU A 225 -0.39 7.72 49.07
CA LEU A 225 0.22 8.86 48.35
C LEU A 225 -0.87 9.90 48.01
N SER A 226 -1.25 10.63 49.05
CA SER A 226 -1.75 12.00 48.95
C SER A 226 -0.61 12.89 48.48
N TYR A 227 -0.55 13.23 47.19
CA TYR A 227 0.03 14.50 46.74
C TYR A 227 -0.29 14.74 45.26
N ARG A 228 -0.82 15.94 44.96
CA ARG A 228 -0.76 16.60 43.64
C ARG A 228 -1.78 16.18 42.56
N SER A 229 -3.00 16.71 42.69
CA SER A 229 -3.59 17.56 41.63
C SER A 229 -4.67 18.46 42.23
N HIS A 230 -4.28 19.68 42.60
CA HIS A 230 -5.18 20.72 43.09
C HIS A 230 -5.31 21.80 42.01
N LYS A 231 -6.55 22.01 41.55
CA LYS A 231 -7.16 23.15 40.79
C LYS A 231 -7.99 22.59 39.62
N ARG A 232 -9.30 22.86 39.46
CA ARG A 232 -10.24 23.74 40.16
C ARG A 232 -11.66 23.48 39.61
N PHE A 233 -12.64 23.30 40.52
CA PHE A 233 -14.10 23.63 40.44
C PHE A 233 -15.00 22.90 39.42
N THR A 234 -16.19 22.36 39.71
CA THR A 234 -17.09 22.35 40.88
C THR A 234 -18.15 21.23 40.73
N GLY A 235 -18.57 20.61 41.84
CA GLY A 235 -19.99 20.26 42.04
C GLY A 235 -20.37 18.78 42.19
N LYS A 236 -20.52 18.37 43.48
CA LYS A 236 -21.46 17.37 44.01
C LYS A 236 -21.08 15.87 44.01
N ARG A 237 -20.63 15.45 45.21
CA ARG A 237 -20.99 14.26 46.02
C ARG A 237 -21.00 12.87 45.35
N LEU A 238 -19.96 12.08 45.65
CA LEU A 238 -20.01 10.62 45.74
C LEU A 238 -20.96 10.18 46.87
N PHE A 239 -21.71 9.10 46.64
CA PHE A 239 -21.81 8.00 47.60
C PHE A 239 -21.90 6.67 46.83
N SER A 240 -21.06 5.75 47.29
CA SER A 240 -20.83 4.40 46.79
C SER A 240 -21.72 3.41 47.54
N HIS A 241 -22.15 2.38 46.81
CA HIS A 241 -22.65 1.07 47.26
C HIS A 241 -23.87 1.01 48.19
N SER A 242 -24.87 0.23 47.79
CA SER A 242 -25.23 -1.03 48.48
C SER A 242 -26.71 -1.37 48.28
N VAL A 243 -26.93 -2.49 47.58
CA VAL A 243 -27.87 -3.56 47.89
C VAL A 243 -29.36 -3.19 48.02
N SER A 244 -30.07 -3.68 47.01
CA SER A 244 -31.51 -3.96 46.95
C SER A 244 -32.09 -4.51 48.26
N SER A 245 -33.08 -3.81 48.80
CA SER A 245 -34.12 -4.41 49.63
C SER A 245 -35.43 -3.67 49.37
N CYS A 246 -36.40 -4.40 48.80
CA CYS A 246 -37.72 -3.89 48.49
C CYS A 246 -38.54 -3.90 49.79
N SER A 247 -38.78 -2.73 50.40
CA SER A 247 -39.60 -2.60 51.60
C SER A 247 -40.87 -1.84 51.28
N THR A 248 -42.00 -2.53 51.33
CA THR A 248 -43.35 -1.96 51.35
C THR A 248 -43.52 -1.08 52.58
N GLN A 249 -44.05 0.13 52.43
CA GLN A 249 -44.61 0.88 53.57
C GLN A 249 -45.95 1.52 53.21
N VAL A 250 -46.92 1.16 54.06
CA VAL A 250 -48.23 1.75 54.29
C VAL A 250 -48.06 3.20 54.75
N LEU A 251 -48.84 4.15 54.22
CA LEU A 251 -48.93 5.49 54.80
C LEU A 251 -50.38 5.85 55.14
N LEU A 252 -50.57 6.22 56.40
CA LEU A 252 -51.79 6.67 57.06
C LEU A 252 -52.14 8.12 56.66
N VAL A 253 -53.45 8.41 56.60
CA VAL A 253 -54.06 9.76 56.51
C VAL A 253 -54.56 10.16 57.91
N PRO A 254 -54.31 11.40 58.35
CA PRO A 254 -55.39 12.41 58.55
C PRO A 254 -54.91 13.81 58.08
N GLY A 255 -55.70 14.84 57.79
CA GLY A 255 -57.09 15.19 58.07
C GLY A 255 -57.16 16.73 58.23
N ASP A 256 -57.72 17.37 57.20
CA ASP A 256 -58.48 18.64 57.12
C ASP A 256 -57.95 20.07 57.43
N ALA A 257 -58.58 20.97 56.64
CA ALA A 257 -58.91 22.39 56.82
C ALA A 257 -57.84 23.44 56.40
N ASP A 258 -58.13 24.48 55.61
CA ASP A 258 -59.37 24.95 54.98
C ASP A 258 -59.09 26.05 53.93
N LEU A 259 -60.13 26.28 53.11
CA LEU A 259 -60.58 27.55 52.51
C LEU A 259 -59.98 28.16 51.21
N SER A 260 -60.89 28.20 50.21
CA SER A 260 -61.26 29.36 49.36
C SER A 260 -60.34 29.74 48.17
N ALA A 261 -60.81 30.04 46.96
CA ALA A 261 -62.12 30.03 46.30
C ALA A 261 -61.93 30.44 44.82
N ARG A 262 -62.89 30.01 43.97
CA ARG A 262 -63.33 30.59 42.67
C ARG A 262 -62.29 30.69 41.52
N GLY A 263 -62.60 30.34 40.27
CA GLY A 263 -63.84 29.90 39.62
C GLY A 263 -63.74 30.09 38.09
N GLY A 264 -64.63 29.42 37.34
CA GLY A 264 -65.05 29.69 35.94
C GLY A 264 -63.98 29.48 34.85
N ILE A 265 -64.06 28.45 34.01
CA ILE A 265 -64.91 28.31 32.80
C ILE A 265 -64.71 29.49 31.83
N GLN A 266 -63.98 29.27 30.73
CA GLN A 266 -64.55 28.92 29.43
C GLN A 266 -63.45 28.41 28.48
#